data_AF-A0A6L5EHS9-F1
#
_entry.id   AF-A0A6L5EHS9-F1
#
_cell.length_a   1.000
_cell.length_b   1.000
_cell.length_c   1.000
_cell.angle_alpha   90.00
_cell.angle_beta   90.00
_cell.angle_gamma   90.00
#
_symmetry.space_group_name_H-M   'P 1'
#
loop_
_entity.id
_entity.type
_entity.pdbx_description
1 polymer ?
#
loop_
_entity_poly.entity_id
_entity_poly.type
_entity_poly.pdbx_seq_one_letter_code
_entity_poly.pdbx_strand_id
1 'polypeptide(L)'
;RANERNGQADVTGILLFNGTHFFQLIEGPEEKVQDIYQHICRDPRHYNLVELLCDYAPSRRFGKVGMELFDLREHDREEVLQAVMDRGTSKY
;
A
#
# COMPACT_ATOMS: atom_id res chain seq x y z
N ARG A 1 -5.48 -13.22 2.54
CA ARG A 1 -6.82 -12.66 2.27
C ARG A 1 -6.78 -11.30 1.58
N ALA A 2 -6.08 -10.27 2.07
CA ALA A 2 -5.98 -8.98 1.36
C ALA A 2 -5.35 -9.12 -0.05
N ASN A 3 -4.29 -9.91 -0.16
CA ASN A 3 -3.60 -10.14 -1.44
C ASN A 3 -4.47 -10.83 -2.51
N GLU A 4 -5.33 -11.77 -2.12
CA GLU A 4 -6.23 -12.48 -3.03
C GLU A 4 -7.37 -11.59 -3.54
N ARG A 5 -7.93 -10.73 -2.68
CA ARG A 5 -8.95 -9.74 -3.08
C ARG A 5 -8.36 -8.68 -3.99
N ASN A 6 -7.15 -8.21 -3.69
CA ASN A 6 -6.49 -7.17 -4.49
C ASN A 6 -6.07 -7.71 -5.87
N GLY A 7 -5.56 -8.94 -5.93
CA GLY A 7 -5.22 -9.59 -7.20
C GLY A 7 -6.43 -9.82 -8.11
N GLN A 8 -7.62 -10.08 -7.56
CA GLN A 8 -8.86 -10.18 -8.34
C GLN A 8 -9.45 -8.83 -8.74
N ALA A 9 -9.14 -7.76 -8.00
CA ALA A 9 -9.63 -6.40 -8.24
C ALA A 9 -8.70 -5.55 -9.11
N ASP A 10 -7.58 -6.12 -9.58
CA ASP A 10 -6.49 -5.41 -10.27
C ASP A 10 -6.01 -4.18 -9.48
N VAL A 11 -5.94 -4.35 -8.16
CA VAL A 11 -5.43 -3.37 -7.22
C VAL A 11 -4.03 -3.78 -6.80
N THR A 12 -3.11 -2.83 -6.84
CA THR A 12 -1.73 -2.99 -6.38
C THR A 12 -1.46 -2.07 -5.20
N GLY A 13 -0.32 -2.25 -4.54
CA GLY A 13 0.03 -1.40 -3.40
C GLY A 13 1.15 -1.95 -2.54
N ILE A 14 1.51 -1.16 -1.53
CA ILE A 14 2.51 -1.50 -0.54
C ILE A 14 1.98 -1.21 0.85
N LEU A 15 2.26 -2.10 1.79
CA LEU A 15 1.96 -1.98 3.21
C LEU A 15 3.29 -1.91 3.96
N LEU A 16 3.61 -0.75 4.51
CA LEU A 16 4.77 -0.54 5.36
C LEU A 16 4.37 -0.72 6.82
N PHE A 17 5.21 -1.41 7.59
CA PHE A 17 5.03 -1.58 9.02
C PHE A 17 6.32 -1.27 9.77
N ASN A 18 6.27 -0.42 10.80
CA ASN A 18 7.45 -0.08 11.61
C ASN A 18 7.43 -0.63 13.05
N GLY A 19 6.51 -1.56 13.36
CA GLY A 19 6.33 -2.09 14.71
C GLY A 19 5.23 -1.40 15.51
N THR A 20 4.89 -0.14 15.20
CA THR A 20 3.88 0.64 15.94
C THR A 20 2.83 1.26 15.03
N HIS A 21 3.19 1.60 13.79
CA HIS A 21 2.35 2.24 12.80
C HIS A 21 2.33 1.41 11.52
N PHE A 22 1.17 1.44 10.85
CA PHE A 22 0.97 0.88 9.53
C PHE A 22 0.76 2.02 8.53
N PHE A 23 1.40 1.91 7.36
CA PHE A 23 1.17 2.80 6.24
C PHE A 23 0.79 1.95 5.04
N GLN A 24 -0.35 2.24 4.43
CA GLN A 24 -0.84 1.47 3.29
C GLN A 24 -1.03 2.40 2.10
N LEU A 25 -0.37 2.07 0.98
CA LEU A 25 -0.59 2.68 -0.31
C LEU A 25 -1.38 1.70 -1.17
N ILE A 26 -2.40 2.20 -1.86
CA ILE A 26 -3.30 1.40 -2.69
C ILE A 26 -3.43 2.13 -4.03
N GLU A 27 -3.15 1.44 -5.12
CA GLU A 27 -3.20 1.95 -6.49
C GLU A 27 -4.12 1.06 -7.32
N GLY A 28 -4.98 1.65 -8.13
CA GLY A 28 -5.92 0.88 -8.94
C GLY A 28 -7.08 1.75 -9.43
N PRO A 29 -8.13 1.12 -10.00
CA PRO A 29 -9.34 1.82 -10.38
C PRO A 29 -9.99 2.50 -9.18
N GLU A 30 -10.44 3.75 -9.36
CA GLU A 30 -11.03 4.58 -8.28
C GLU A 30 -12.09 3.84 -7.47
N GLU A 31 -13.08 3.21 -8.13
CA GLU A 31 -14.14 2.46 -7.45
C GLU A 31 -13.58 1.34 -6.56
N LYS A 32 -12.54 0.63 -7.03
CA LYS A 32 -11.92 -0.47 -6.27
C LYS A 32 -11.10 0.03 -5.10
N VAL A 33 -10.35 1.11 -5.30
CA VAL A 33 -9.58 1.76 -4.23
C VAL A 33 -10.52 2.27 -3.16
N GLN A 34 -11.62 2.91 -3.55
CA GLN A 34 -12.61 3.46 -2.63
C GLN A 34 -13.35 2.36 -1.84
N ASP A 35 -13.72 1.26 -2.48
CA ASP A 35 -14.30 0.09 -1.82
C ASP A 35 -13.35 -0.50 -0.76
N ILE A 36 -12.07 -0.67 -1.12
CA ILE A 36 -11.04 -1.19 -0.20
C ILE A 36 -10.82 -0.21 0.96
N TYR A 37 -10.72 1.08 0.66
CA TYR A 37 -10.56 2.14 1.66
C TYR A 37 -11.71 2.13 2.66
N GLN A 38 -12.97 2.06 2.20
CA GLN A 38 -14.12 1.96 3.10
C GLN A 38 -14.08 0.69 3.96
N HIS A 39 -13.60 -0.43 3.41
CA HIS A 39 -13.44 -1.66 4.16
C HIS A 39 -12.37 -1.53 5.24
N ILE A 40 -11.25 -0.88 4.92
CA ILE A 40 -10.18 -0.56 5.87
C ILE A 40 -10.75 0.35 6.97
N CYS A 41 -11.39 1.47 6.63
CA CYS A 41 -11.98 2.39 7.61
C CYS A 41 -12.97 1.75 8.60
N ARG A 42 -13.60 0.62 8.24
CA ARG A 42 -14.54 -0.12 9.09
C ARG A 42 -13.90 -1.27 9.86
N ASP A 43 -12.62 -1.54 9.65
CA ASP A 43 -11.93 -2.67 10.25
C ASP A 43 -11.55 -2.37 11.71
N PRO A 44 -12.04 -3.17 12.68
CA PRO A 44 -11.81 -2.91 14.10
C PRO A 44 -10.37 -3.20 14.56
N ARG A 45 -9.50 -3.72 13.68
CA ARG A 45 -8.11 -4.07 14.03
C ARG A 45 -7.18 -2.85 14.11
N HIS A 46 -7.63 -1.69 13.64
CA HIS A 46 -6.87 -0.45 13.74
C HIS A 46 -7.75 0.70 14.22
N TYR A 47 -7.10 1.69 14.82
CA TYR A 47 -7.73 2.87 15.40
C TYR A 47 -6.86 4.06 14.94
N ASN A 48 -7.46 5.19 14.55
CA ASN A 48 -6.80 6.36 13.94
C ASN A 48 -6.26 6.14 12.51
N LEU A 49 -7.16 5.83 11.57
CA LEU A 49 -6.82 5.93 10.15
C LEU A 49 -6.63 7.40 9.77
N VAL A 50 -5.46 7.74 9.22
CA VAL A 50 -5.16 9.07 8.69
C VAL A 50 -4.88 8.93 7.20
N GLU A 51 -5.74 9.51 6.38
CA GLU A 51 -5.49 9.63 4.95
C GLU A 51 -4.44 10.71 4.73
N LEU A 52 -3.29 10.32 4.16
CA LEU A 52 -2.18 11.24 3.92
C LEU A 52 -2.25 11.87 2.52
N LEU A 53 -2.67 11.07 1.53
CA LEU A 53 -2.76 11.50 0.15
C LEU A 53 -3.75 10.58 -0.59
N CYS A 54 -4.69 11.21 -1.29
CA CYS A 54 -5.54 10.57 -2.29
C CYS A 54 -5.46 11.41 -3.56
N ASP A 55 -4.83 10.88 -4.60
CA ASP A 55 -4.64 11.60 -5.86
C ASP A 55 -4.71 10.64 -7.05
N TYR A 56 -5.02 11.18 -8.22
CA TYR A 56 -5.05 10.44 -9.48
C TYR A 56 -3.64 10.37 -10.06
N ALA A 57 -3.07 9.17 -10.09
CA ALA A 57 -1.77 8.94 -10.72
C ALA A 57 -1.96 8.55 -12.21
N PRO A 58 -1.16 9.12 -13.14
CA PRO A 58 -1.23 8.78 -14.56
C PRO A 58 -0.72 7.34 -14.84
N SER A 59 0.06 6.77 -13.93
CA SER A 59 0.56 5.39 -14.00
C SER A 59 0.74 4.80 -12.60
N ARG A 60 0.70 3.47 -12.49
CA ARG A 60 0.95 2.75 -11.23
C ARG A 60 2.43 2.83 -10.89
N ARG A 61 2.77 3.24 -9.66
CA ARG A 61 4.16 3.23 -9.19
C ARG A 61 4.54 1.81 -8.79
N PHE A 62 3.66 1.12 -8.08
CA PHE A 62 3.86 -0.24 -7.60
C PHE A 62 3.14 -1.23 -8.53
N GLY A 63 3.78 -1.57 -9.65
CA GLY A 63 3.22 -2.50 -10.65
C GLY A 63 3.36 -3.99 -10.32
N LYS A 64 4.10 -4.35 -9.26
CA LYS A 64 4.34 -5.76 -8.87
C LYS A 64 3.26 -6.23 -7.89
N VAL A 65 2.20 -6.81 -8.46
CA VAL A 65 1.26 -7.78 -7.87
C VAL A 65 0.69 -7.49 -6.46
N GLY A 66 -0.59 -7.08 -6.41
CA GLY A 66 -1.46 -7.22 -5.23
C GLY A 66 -1.17 -6.26 -4.07
N MET A 67 -0.47 -6.72 -3.05
CA MET A 67 -0.16 -5.95 -1.84
C MET A 67 1.16 -6.46 -1.26
N GLU A 68 2.20 -5.67 -1.41
CA GLU A 68 3.52 -6.00 -0.92
C GLU A 68 3.67 -5.56 0.54
N LEU A 69 4.11 -6.47 1.43
CA LEU A 69 4.40 -6.12 2.83
C LEU A 69 5.88 -5.76 2.95
N PHE A 70 6.17 -4.61 3.52
CA PHE A 70 7.52 -4.14 3.79
C PHE A 70 7.68 -3.85 5.28
N ASP A 71 8.51 -4.63 5.95
CA ASP A 71 8.80 -4.43 7.36
C ASP A 71 9.99 -3.46 7.51
N LEU A 72 9.69 -2.25 7.97
CA LEU A 72 10.67 -1.19 8.19
C LEU A 72 11.62 -1.49 9.34
N ARG A 73 11.36 -2.54 10.14
CA ARG A 73 12.26 -2.97 11.22
C ARG A 73 13.44 -3.80 10.71
N GLU A 74 13.32 -4.36 9.50
CA GLU A 74 14.36 -5.19 8.88
C GLU A 74 15.38 -4.34 8.09
N HIS A 75 15.16 -3.04 7.98
CA HIS A 75 15.96 -2.13 7.17
C HIS A 75 16.37 -0.90 7.99
N ASP A 76 17.58 -0.39 7.74
CA ASP A 76 18.05 0.83 8.39
C ASP A 76 17.27 2.06 7.90
N ARG A 77 17.08 3.07 8.75
CA ARG A 77 16.17 4.20 8.49
C ARG A 77 16.59 5.03 7.26
N GLU A 78 17.90 5.09 7.01
CA GLU A 78 18.47 5.80 5.86
C GLU A 78 18.30 5.00 4.55
N GLU A 79 18.35 3.68 4.62
CA GLU A 79 18.23 2.79 3.45
C GLU A 79 16.78 2.40 3.15
N VAL A 80 15.89 2.46 4.14
CA VAL A 80 14.46 2.15 4.03
C VAL A 80 13.79 2.89 2.88
N LEU A 81 14.03 4.21 2.77
CA LEU A 81 13.39 5.04 1.76
C LEU A 81 13.85 4.61 0.37
N GLN A 82 15.15 4.36 0.23
CA GLN A 82 15.74 3.90 -1.02
C GLN A 82 15.22 2.50 -1.38
N ALA A 83 15.17 1.58 -0.43
CA ALA A 83 14.66 0.23 -0.65
C ALA A 83 13.18 0.23 -1.07
N VAL A 84 12.34 1.06 -0.44
CA VAL A 84 10.93 1.24 -0.84
C VAL A 84 10.84 1.87 -2.23
N MET A 85 11.66 2.87 -2.53
CA MET A 85 11.73 3.49 -3.85
C MET A 85 12.17 2.49 -4.92
N ASP A 86 13.19 1.66 -4.66
CA ASP A 86 13.69 0.67 -5.62
C ASP A 86 12.62 -0.40 -5.93
N ARG A 87 11.80 -0.77 -4.94
CA ARG A 87 10.65 -1.67 -5.16
C ARG A 87 9.50 -0.99 -5.90
N GLY A 88 9.23 0.28 -5.60
CA GLY A 88 8.17 1.09 -6.21
C GLY A 88 8.53 1.81 -7.51
N THR A 89 9.77 1.69 -7.99
CA THR A 89 10.23 2.27 -9.27
C THR A 89 10.65 1.20 -10.25
N SER A 90 10.38 -0.07 -9.94
CA SER A 90 10.59 -1.19 -10.85
C SER A 90 9.67 -1.02 -12.06
N LYS A 91 10.16 -0.24 -13.02
CA LYS A 91 9.55 0.19 -14.28
C LYS A 91 8.66 -0.89 -14.89
N TYR A 92 7.37 -0.57 -15.00
CA TYR A 92 6.56 -0.93 -16.16
C TYR A 92 6.19 0.37 -16.88
#